data_AF-A0A9N7VT79-F1
#
_entry.id   AF-A0A9N7VT79-F1
#
_cell.length_a   1.000
_cell.length_b   1.000
_cell.length_c   1.000
_cell.angle_alpha   90.00
_cell.angle_beta   90.00
_cell.angle_gamma   90.00
#
_symmetry.space_group_name_H-M   'P 1'
#
loop_
_entity.id
_entity.type
_entity.pdbx_description
1 polymer ?
#
loop_
_entity_poly.entity_id
_entity_poly.type
_entity_poly.pdbx_seq_one_letter_code
_entity_poly.pdbx_strand_id
1 'polypeptide(L)'
;MSYGERPYWDMSNQDVIKAIEEGYRLPAPMDCPAGLHQLMLDCWQKDRAERPKFDQIVGILDKMIRNPNTLKTPVGTCTRPISPLLDQSTPDFTAFRSVGEWLEAIKMERYRDNFTAAGYSSLESVARMSIEDVMSLGITLVGHQKKIMSSIQTMRAQMLHLHGTGVQV
;
A
#
# COMPACT_ATOMS: atom_id res chain seq x y z
N MET A 1 -8.82 -2.51 -3.26
CA MET A 1 -9.58 -1.46 -2.56
C MET A 1 -8.79 -0.95 -1.36
N SER A 2 -8.99 0.31 -0.96
CA SER A 2 -8.28 0.94 0.17
C SER A 2 -8.95 0.75 1.54
N TYR A 3 -10.18 0.23 1.60
CA TYR A 3 -10.90 -0.12 2.84
C TYR A 3 -10.90 0.97 3.94
N GLY A 4 -10.92 2.25 3.57
CA GLY A 4 -10.96 3.38 4.51
C GLY A 4 -9.60 3.93 4.94
N GLU A 5 -8.52 3.61 4.24
CA GLU A 5 -7.20 4.23 4.45
C GLU A 5 -7.27 5.76 4.33
N ARG A 6 -6.53 6.46 5.19
CA ARG A 6 -6.46 7.93 5.20
C ARG A 6 -5.77 8.41 3.90
N PRO A 7 -6.41 9.30 3.11
CA PRO A 7 -5.75 9.92 1.95
C PRO A 7 -4.51 10.70 2.38
N TYR A 8 -3.40 10.55 1.63
CA TYR A 8 -2.14 11.25 1.87
C TYR A 8 -1.65 11.12 3.32
N TRP A 9 -1.71 9.91 3.87
CA TRP A 9 -1.56 9.69 5.31
C TRP A 9 -0.16 9.98 5.87
N ASP A 10 0.83 10.06 4.99
CA ASP A 10 2.23 10.32 5.24
C ASP A 10 2.63 11.78 5.02
N MET A 11 1.69 12.64 4.61
CA MET A 11 1.94 14.03 4.25
C MET A 11 1.32 15.01 5.25
N SER A 12 1.97 16.17 5.41
CA SER A 12 1.36 17.33 6.10
C SER A 12 0.35 18.02 5.20
N ASN A 13 -0.54 18.85 5.76
CA ASN A 13 -1.51 19.59 4.95
C ASN A 13 -0.84 20.49 3.90
N GLN A 14 0.32 21.07 4.21
CA GLN A 14 1.07 21.92 3.28
C GLN A 14 1.64 21.09 2.11
N ASP A 15 2.20 19.92 2.41
CA ASP A 15 2.74 19.01 1.38
C ASP A 15 1.62 18.48 0.48
N VAL A 16 0.44 18.18 1.04
CA VAL A 16 -0.73 17.74 0.26
C VAL A 16 -1.14 18.80 -0.74
N ILE A 17 -1.23 20.07 -0.33
CA ILE A 17 -1.58 21.18 -1.23
C ILE A 17 -0.56 21.26 -2.37
N LYS A 18 0.75 21.29 -2.04
CA LYS A 18 1.83 21.38 -3.02
C LYS A 18 1.79 20.22 -4.02
N ALA A 19 1.67 18.98 -3.54
CA ALA A 19 1.64 17.80 -4.39
C ALA A 19 0.44 17.84 -5.35
N ILE A 20 -0.74 18.25 -4.87
CA ILE A 20 -1.93 18.37 -5.73
C ILE A 20 -1.72 19.41 -6.83
N GLU A 21 -1.11 20.56 -6.51
CA GLU A 21 -0.80 21.64 -7.46
C GLU A 21 0.20 21.21 -8.54
N GLU A 22 1.21 20.44 -8.14
CA GLU A 22 2.23 19.81 -9.00
C GLU A 22 1.69 18.63 -9.82
N GLY A 23 0.44 18.22 -9.58
CA GLY A 23 -0.24 17.18 -10.35
C GLY A 23 -0.11 15.77 -9.79
N TYR A 24 0.49 15.61 -8.61
CA TYR A 24 0.49 14.33 -7.91
C TYR A 24 -0.93 13.89 -7.55
N ARG A 25 -1.21 12.61 -7.73
CA ARG A 25 -2.47 11.95 -7.38
C ARG A 25 -2.17 10.61 -6.71
N LEU A 26 -3.09 10.16 -5.87
CA LEU A 26 -2.93 8.92 -5.13
C LEU A 26 -2.77 7.72 -6.09
N PRO A 27 -1.88 6.76 -5.75
CA PRO A 27 -1.72 5.54 -6.53
C PRO A 27 -2.99 4.68 -6.47
N ALA A 28 -3.08 3.72 -7.40
CA ALA A 28 -4.14 2.73 -7.37
C ALA A 28 -4.04 1.91 -6.07
N PRO A 29 -5.14 1.73 -5.32
CA PRO A 29 -5.15 0.80 -4.20
C PRO A 29 -4.85 -0.64 -4.65
N MET A 30 -4.36 -1.48 -3.74
CA MET A 30 -4.16 -2.93 -3.99
C MET A 30 -5.44 -3.55 -4.57
N ASP A 31 -5.34 -4.39 -5.60
CA ASP A 31 -6.49 -5.03 -6.27
C ASP A 31 -7.56 -4.04 -6.79
N CYS A 32 -7.18 -2.78 -7.08
CA CYS A 32 -8.09 -1.85 -7.72
C CYS A 32 -8.16 -2.12 -9.23
N PRO A 33 -9.36 -2.33 -9.81
CA PRO A 33 -9.51 -2.47 -11.25
C PRO A 33 -9.01 -1.22 -12.00
N ALA A 34 -8.32 -1.41 -13.12
CA ALA A 34 -7.73 -0.32 -13.91
C ALA A 34 -8.76 0.76 -14.28
N GLY A 35 -9.95 0.34 -14.75
CA GLY A 35 -11.01 1.28 -15.11
C GLY A 35 -11.55 2.09 -13.93
N LEU A 36 -11.52 1.53 -12.72
CA LEU A 36 -11.97 2.24 -11.52
C LEU A 36 -10.94 3.27 -11.06
N HIS A 37 -9.64 2.94 -11.10
CA HIS A 37 -8.58 3.92 -10.81
C HIS A 37 -8.55 5.04 -11.84
N GLN A 38 -8.77 4.71 -13.13
CA GLN A 38 -8.88 5.73 -14.17
C GLN A 38 -10.04 6.70 -13.89
N LEU A 39 -11.21 6.19 -13.51
CA LEU A 39 -12.34 7.03 -13.13
C LEU A 39 -12.01 7.98 -11.95
N MET A 40 -11.21 7.52 -10.98
CA MET A 40 -10.73 8.39 -9.90
C MET A 40 -9.83 9.51 -10.45
N LEU A 41 -8.88 9.18 -11.34
CA LEU A 41 -8.01 10.18 -11.98
C LEU A 41 -8.81 11.21 -12.78
N ASP A 42 -9.84 10.77 -13.50
CA ASP A 42 -10.75 11.64 -14.26
C ASP A 42 -11.53 12.58 -13.32
N CYS A 43 -11.93 12.10 -12.14
CA CYS A 43 -12.54 12.94 -11.11
C CYS A 43 -11.56 13.95 -10.50
N TRP A 44 -10.25 13.67 -10.55
CA TRP A 44 -9.20 14.51 -10.00
C TRP A 44 -8.47 15.38 -11.03
N GLN A 45 -9.06 15.58 -12.21
CA GLN A 45 -8.53 16.49 -13.22
C GLN A 45 -8.33 17.90 -12.66
N LYS A 46 -7.21 18.53 -13.06
CA LYS A 46 -6.86 19.89 -12.59
C LYS A 46 -7.92 20.89 -13.06
N ASP A 47 -8.27 20.85 -14.34
CA ASP A 47 -9.41 21.59 -14.87
C ASP A 47 -10.71 20.94 -14.40
N ARG A 48 -11.63 21.76 -13.88
CA ARG A 48 -12.96 21.32 -13.45
C ARG A 48 -13.88 20.98 -14.62
N ALA A 49 -13.62 21.54 -15.80
CA ALA A 49 -14.44 21.31 -17.00
C ALA A 49 -14.26 19.88 -17.52
N GLU A 50 -13.05 19.33 -17.36
CA GLU A 50 -12.68 17.96 -17.76
C GLU A 50 -13.18 16.87 -16.80
N ARG A 51 -13.71 17.25 -15.63
CA ARG A 51 -14.22 16.29 -14.66
C ARG A 51 -15.59 15.76 -15.11
N PRO A 52 -15.83 14.44 -15.02
CA PRO A 52 -17.12 13.87 -15.38
C PRO A 52 -18.22 14.38 -14.45
N LYS A 53 -19.42 14.53 -15.01
CA LYS A 53 -20.65 14.82 -14.26
C LYS A 53 -21.16 13.56 -13.56
N PHE A 54 -22.01 13.73 -12.55
CA PHE A 54 -22.48 12.60 -11.75
C PHE A 54 -23.25 11.54 -12.55
N ASP A 55 -24.06 11.96 -13.52
CA ASP A 55 -24.76 11.07 -14.45
C ASP A 55 -23.78 10.24 -15.29
N GLN A 56 -22.69 10.85 -15.75
CA GLN A 56 -21.62 10.14 -16.47
C GLN A 56 -20.91 9.13 -15.56
N ILE A 57 -20.60 9.51 -14.31
CA ILE A 57 -19.99 8.61 -13.32
C ILE A 57 -20.88 7.39 -13.06
N VAL A 58 -22.17 7.62 -12.80
CA VAL A 58 -23.15 6.54 -12.59
C VAL A 58 -23.19 5.64 -13.83
N GLY A 59 -23.29 6.20 -15.03
CA GLY A 59 -23.31 5.44 -16.28
C GLY A 59 -22.05 4.60 -16.52
N ILE A 60 -20.87 5.10 -16.11
CA ILE A 60 -19.60 4.35 -16.20
C ILE A 60 -19.61 3.17 -15.22
N LEU A 61 -19.94 3.41 -13.95
CA LEU A 61 -20.00 2.36 -12.92
C LEU A 61 -21.01 1.28 -13.28
N ASP A 62 -22.17 1.69 -13.79
CA ASP A 62 -23.22 0.81 -14.29
C ASP A 62 -22.74 -0.15 -15.39
N LYS A 63 -21.96 0.36 -16.35
CA LYS A 63 -21.36 -0.45 -17.41
C LYS A 63 -20.36 -1.47 -16.84
N MET A 64 -19.57 -1.06 -15.85
CA MET A 64 -18.61 -1.95 -15.18
C MET A 64 -19.33 -3.07 -14.40
N ILE A 65 -20.44 -2.75 -13.73
CA ILE A 65 -21.24 -3.73 -12.97
C ILE A 65 -21.93 -4.72 -13.92
N ARG A 66 -22.47 -4.25 -15.05
CA ARG A 66 -23.12 -5.10 -16.07
C ARG A 66 -22.14 -5.98 -16.84
N ASN A 67 -20.85 -5.65 -16.87
CA ASN A 67 -19.82 -6.48 -17.47
C ASN A 67 -18.61 -6.65 -16.51
N PRO A 68 -18.70 -7.55 -15.51
CA PRO A 68 -17.69 -7.69 -14.46
C PRO A 68 -16.32 -8.15 -14.98
N ASN A 69 -16.20 -8.60 -16.24
CA ASN A 69 -14.91 -8.93 -16.83
C ASN A 69 -14.02 -7.69 -17.02
N THR A 70 -14.60 -6.49 -17.16
CA THR A 70 -13.83 -5.24 -17.25
C THR A 70 -13.15 -4.87 -15.92
N LEU A 71 -13.53 -5.52 -14.83
CA LEU A 71 -12.95 -5.29 -13.50
C LEU A 71 -11.77 -6.23 -13.20
N LYS A 72 -11.56 -7.28 -14.01
CA LYS A 72 -10.59 -8.35 -13.74
C LYS A 72 -9.18 -8.06 -14.21
N THR A 73 -8.93 -6.98 -14.94
CA THR A 73 -7.59 -6.59 -15.38
C THR A 73 -6.84 -6.00 -14.18
N PRO A 74 -5.89 -6.74 -13.57
CA PRO A 74 -5.04 -6.18 -12.55
C PRO A 74 -4.06 -5.26 -13.27
N VAL A 75 -3.85 -4.06 -12.74
CA VAL A 75 -2.69 -3.26 -13.14
C VAL A 75 -1.46 -3.95 -12.55
N GLY A 76 -0.98 -4.97 -13.25
CA GLY A 76 0.38 -5.47 -13.10
C GLY A 76 1.33 -4.38 -13.61
N THR A 77 2.19 -3.90 -12.73
CA THR A 77 3.46 -3.24 -13.06
C THR A 77 3.35 -2.06 -14.03
N CYS A 78 3.08 -0.85 -13.51
CA CYS A 78 3.54 0.35 -14.21
C CYS A 78 5.07 0.41 -14.10
N THR A 79 5.78 0.00 -15.16
CA THR A 79 7.09 0.56 -15.49
C THR A 79 6.88 2.07 -15.69
N ARG A 80 7.14 2.87 -14.65
CA ARG A 80 7.21 4.33 -14.79
C ARG A 80 8.63 4.75 -15.16
N PRO A 81 8.81 5.77 -16.00
CA PRO A 81 10.08 6.48 -16.08
C PRO A 81 10.39 7.10 -14.70
N ILE A 82 11.63 6.91 -14.27
CA ILE A 82 12.15 7.32 -12.97
C ILE A 82 12.10 8.86 -12.89
N SER A 83 11.15 9.41 -12.14
CA SER A 83 11.26 10.78 -11.66
C SER A 83 12.09 10.78 -10.36
N PRO A 84 13.22 11.50 -10.30
CA PRO A 84 14.16 11.46 -9.16
C PRO A 84 13.65 12.15 -7.88
N LEU A 85 12.37 12.51 -7.80
CA LEU A 85 11.74 13.19 -6.66
C LEU A 85 10.87 12.27 -5.79
N LEU A 86 10.77 10.98 -6.12
CA LEU A 86 9.91 10.01 -5.43
C LEU A 86 10.68 8.81 -4.85
N ASP A 87 12.00 8.88 -4.77
CA ASP A 87 12.79 7.85 -4.08
C ASP A 87 12.85 8.13 -2.58
N GLN A 88 11.71 7.92 -1.91
CA GLN A 88 11.72 7.53 -0.51
C GLN A 88 10.48 6.68 -0.25
N SER A 89 10.72 5.47 0.29
CA SER A 89 9.75 4.50 0.83
C SER A 89 9.13 3.45 -0.12
N THR A 90 9.97 2.66 -0.80
CA THR A 90 9.91 1.24 -0.42
C THR A 90 10.92 1.06 0.69
N PRO A 91 10.52 0.90 1.96
CA PRO A 91 11.49 0.62 3.00
C PRO A 91 12.29 -0.61 2.58
N ASP A 92 13.60 -0.43 2.44
CA ASP A 92 14.53 -1.54 2.32
C ASP A 92 14.47 -2.29 3.65
N PHE A 93 13.81 -3.45 3.67
CA PHE A 93 13.62 -4.19 4.91
C PHE A 93 14.95 -4.77 5.42
N THR A 94 16.01 -4.79 4.59
CA THR A 94 17.38 -5.10 5.04
C THR A 94 18.04 -3.98 5.84
N ALA A 95 17.51 -2.75 5.76
CA ALA A 95 18.03 -1.59 6.46
C ALA A 95 17.56 -1.50 7.93
N PHE A 96 16.48 -2.21 8.30
CA PHE A 96 15.97 -2.20 9.68
C PHE A 96 16.80 -3.11 10.58
N ARG A 97 17.22 -2.58 11.73
CA ARG A 97 18.05 -3.29 12.71
C ARG A 97 17.24 -3.94 13.82
N SER A 98 15.94 -3.63 13.92
CA SER A 98 15.06 -4.22 14.94
C SER A 98 13.59 -4.28 14.51
N VAL A 99 12.82 -5.15 15.18
CA VAL A 99 11.35 -5.20 15.06
C VAL A 99 10.71 -3.87 15.48
N GLY A 100 11.31 -3.16 16.44
CA GLY A 100 10.85 -1.85 16.89
C GLY A 100 10.93 -0.78 15.79
N GLU A 101 12.07 -0.70 15.10
CA GLU A 101 12.27 0.21 13.96
C GLU A 101 11.31 -0.11 12.81
N TRP A 102 11.11 -1.40 12.51
CA TRP A 102 10.15 -1.84 11.50
C TRP A 102 8.72 -1.41 11.85
N LEU A 103 8.28 -1.65 13.10
CA LEU A 103 6.96 -1.24 13.57
C LEU A 103 6.79 0.27 13.49
N GLU A 104 7.80 1.06 13.84
CA GLU A 104 7.77 2.53 13.73
C GLU A 104 7.69 3.00 12.28
N ALA A 105 8.39 2.35 11.35
CA ALA A 105 8.31 2.65 9.92
C ALA A 105 6.90 2.45 9.36
N ILE A 106 6.20 1.38 9.79
CA ILE A 106 4.81 1.14 9.39
C ILE A 106 3.78 1.81 10.32
N LYS A 107 4.20 2.66 11.26
CA LYS A 107 3.35 3.36 12.25
C LYS A 107 2.50 2.42 13.11
N MET A 108 3.11 1.32 13.54
CA MET A 108 2.55 0.28 14.41
C MET A 108 3.39 0.11 15.69
N GLU A 109 4.22 1.10 16.05
CA GLU A 109 5.13 1.07 17.21
C GLU A 109 4.42 0.83 18.54
N ARG A 110 3.14 1.20 18.65
CA ARG A 110 2.31 0.90 19.82
C ARG A 110 2.18 -0.59 20.14
N TYR A 111 2.49 -1.47 19.18
CA TYR A 111 2.45 -2.92 19.36
C TYR A 111 3.79 -3.52 19.76
N ARG A 112 4.86 -2.73 19.88
CA ARG A 112 6.24 -3.18 20.14
C ARG A 112 6.36 -4.13 21.34
N ASP A 113 5.71 -3.81 22.45
CA ASP A 113 5.77 -4.63 23.66
C ASP A 113 5.05 -5.97 23.47
N ASN A 114 3.97 -6.01 22.67
CA ASN A 114 3.25 -7.24 22.36
C ASN A 114 4.13 -8.19 21.54
N PHE A 115 4.79 -7.69 20.50
CA PHE A 115 5.73 -8.49 19.70
C PHE A 115 6.89 -9.00 20.56
N THR A 116 7.47 -8.13 21.40
CA THR A 116 8.58 -8.50 22.28
C THR A 116 8.17 -9.56 23.31
N ALA A 117 7.02 -9.39 23.95
CA ALA A 117 6.48 -10.32 24.95
C ALA A 117 6.16 -11.70 24.35
N ALA A 118 5.74 -11.76 23.10
CA ALA A 118 5.49 -13.00 22.37
C ALA A 118 6.76 -13.62 21.74
N GLY A 119 7.93 -13.01 21.90
CA GLY A 119 9.20 -13.54 21.41
C GLY A 119 9.53 -13.20 19.95
N TYR A 120 8.78 -12.30 19.30
CA TYR A 120 9.09 -11.80 17.96
C TYR A 120 10.13 -10.67 18.06
N SER A 121 11.39 -11.04 18.30
CA SER A 121 12.50 -10.10 18.49
C SER A 121 13.37 -9.87 17.25
N SER A 122 13.16 -10.63 16.17
CA SER A 122 13.90 -10.49 14.90
C SER A 122 12.98 -10.34 13.70
N LEU A 123 13.42 -9.63 12.66
CA LEU A 123 12.66 -9.48 11.41
C LEU A 123 12.43 -10.84 10.72
N GLU A 124 13.35 -11.78 10.87
CA GLU A 124 13.20 -13.15 10.36
C GLU A 124 12.05 -13.90 11.06
N SER A 125 11.89 -13.72 12.38
CA SER A 125 10.75 -14.30 13.13
C SER A 125 9.43 -13.67 12.71
N VAL A 126 9.41 -12.35 12.52
CA VAL A 126 8.26 -11.59 12.03
C VAL A 126 7.88 -12.00 10.61
N ALA A 127 8.87 -12.20 9.74
CA ALA A 127 8.66 -12.65 8.36
C ALA A 127 7.97 -14.02 8.29
N ARG A 128 7.97 -14.84 9.34
CA ARG A 128 7.28 -16.15 9.36
C ARG A 128 5.88 -16.11 9.96
N MET A 129 5.43 -14.96 10.48
CA MET A 129 4.12 -14.85 11.12
C MET A 129 2.94 -15.03 10.16
N SER A 130 1.91 -15.69 10.66
CA SER A 130 0.58 -15.80 10.05
C SER A 130 -0.36 -14.71 10.55
N ILE A 131 -1.56 -14.63 9.96
CA ILE A 131 -2.62 -13.74 10.47
C ILE A 131 -3.08 -14.15 11.88
N GLU A 132 -3.06 -15.45 12.19
CA GLU A 132 -3.43 -15.98 13.51
C GLU A 132 -2.46 -15.51 14.60
N ASP A 133 -1.16 -15.47 14.26
CA ASP A 133 -0.13 -14.93 15.16
C ASP A 133 -0.34 -13.44 15.43
N VAL A 134 -0.66 -12.65 14.40
CA VAL A 134 -0.96 -11.21 14.58
C VAL A 134 -2.21 -11.01 15.46
N MET A 135 -3.22 -11.87 15.31
CA MET A 135 -4.41 -11.83 16.16
C MET A 135 -4.12 -12.23 17.60
N SER A 136 -3.25 -13.23 17.83
CA SER A 136 -2.88 -13.70 19.16
C SER A 136 -2.08 -12.67 19.97
N LEU A 137 -1.41 -11.72 19.29
CA LEU A 137 -0.79 -10.54 19.91
C LEU A 137 -1.79 -9.50 20.45
N GLY A 138 -3.10 -9.75 20.36
CA GLY A 138 -4.13 -8.81 20.81
C GLY A 138 -4.41 -7.67 19.83
N ILE A 139 -3.96 -7.78 18.58
CA ILE A 139 -4.18 -6.78 17.53
C ILE A 139 -5.56 -7.03 16.91
N THR A 140 -6.61 -6.44 17.46
CA THR A 140 -8.01 -6.70 17.06
C THR A 140 -8.52 -5.82 15.91
N LEU A 141 -7.89 -4.66 15.67
CA LEU A 141 -8.29 -3.76 14.59
C LEU A 141 -7.91 -4.34 13.23
N VAL A 142 -8.92 -4.66 12.40
CA VAL A 142 -8.74 -5.27 11.06
C VAL A 142 -7.81 -4.44 10.16
N GLY A 143 -7.88 -3.10 10.24
CA GLY A 143 -6.98 -2.23 9.51
C GLY A 143 -5.51 -2.40 9.90
N HIS A 144 -5.23 -2.57 11.20
CA HIS A 144 -3.87 -2.77 11.70
C HIS A 144 -3.35 -4.17 11.34
N GLN A 145 -4.20 -5.19 11.47
CA GLN A 145 -3.88 -6.55 11.02
C GLN A 145 -3.47 -6.55 9.55
N LYS A 146 -4.27 -5.92 8.67
CA LYS A 146 -3.97 -5.81 7.24
C LYS A 146 -2.67 -5.06 6.98
N LYS A 147 -2.42 -3.94 7.66
CA LYS A 147 -1.18 -3.15 7.48
C LYS A 147 0.06 -3.96 7.84
N ILE A 148 0.02 -4.64 9.00
CA ILE A 148 1.11 -5.49 9.48
C ILE A 148 1.34 -6.67 8.52
N MET A 149 0.27 -7.37 8.13
CA MET A 149 0.37 -8.52 7.22
C MET A 149 0.87 -8.13 5.83
N SER A 150 0.42 -6.99 5.30
CA SER A 150 0.91 -6.47 4.01
C SER A 150 2.41 -6.18 4.10
N SER A 151 2.88 -5.57 5.19
CA SER A 151 4.30 -5.32 5.37
C SER A 151 5.12 -6.60 5.53
N ILE A 152 4.59 -7.63 6.21
CA ILE A 152 5.23 -8.96 6.32
C ILE A 152 5.34 -9.61 4.93
N GLN A 153 4.34 -9.48 4.07
CA GLN A 153 4.38 -9.99 2.70
C GLN A 153 5.45 -9.29 1.86
N THR A 154 5.57 -7.97 1.96
CA THR A 154 6.65 -7.22 1.29
C THR A 154 8.03 -7.64 1.80
N MET A 155 8.18 -7.77 3.12
CA MET A 155 9.41 -8.25 3.76
C MET A 155 9.82 -9.64 3.23
N ARG A 156 8.87 -10.58 3.14
CA ARG A 156 9.10 -11.91 2.54
C ARG A 156 9.60 -11.85 1.11
N ALA A 157 8.95 -11.04 0.27
CA ALA A 157 9.30 -10.92 -1.15
C ALA A 157 10.74 -10.43 -1.33
N GLN A 158 11.19 -9.48 -0.51
CA GLN A 158 12.56 -8.97 -0.52
C GLN A 158 13.58 -9.98 0.04
N MET A 159 13.25 -10.67 1.13
CA MET A 159 14.11 -11.72 1.70
C MET A 159 14.30 -12.90 0.74
N LEU A 160 13.28 -13.26 -0.06
CA LEU A 160 13.40 -14.31 -1.09
C LEU A 160 14.31 -13.89 -2.25
N HIS A 161 14.31 -12.61 -2.64
CA HIS A 161 15.21 -12.10 -3.69
C HIS A 161 16.69 -12.19 -3.28
N LEU A 162 17.02 -11.95 -2.01
CA LEU A 162 18.39 -12.06 -1.49
C LEU A 162 18.92 -13.50 -1.47
N HIS A 163 18.05 -14.49 -1.27
CA HIS A 163 18.41 -15.91 -1.29
C HIS A 163 18.41 -16.51 -2.71
N GLY A 164 17.91 -15.78 -3.72
CA GLY A 164 17.85 -16.23 -5.12
C GLY A 164 19.08 -15.87 -5.97
N THR A 165 19.99 -15.02 -5.48
CA THR A 165 21.21 -14.61 -6.21
C THR A 165 22.49 -15.29 -5.75
N GLY A 166 22.38 -16.32 -4.89
CA GLY A 166 23.51 -17.12 -4.43
C GLY A 166 23.51 -18.51 -5.06
N VAL A 167 24.50 -18.76 -5.92
CA VAL A 167 24.94 -20.07 -6.46
C VAL A 167 24.23 -20.55 -7.73
N GLN A 168 24.86 -20.26 -8.87
CA GLN A 168 25.11 -21.27 -9.89
C GLN A 168 26.61 -21.27 -10.20
N VAL A 169 27.27 -22.38 -9.84
CA VAL A 169 28.57 -22.82 -10.34
C VAL A 169 28.38 -23.42 -11.72
#